data_AF-A0A2K9NTW8-F1
#
_entry.id   AF-A0A2K9NTW8-F1
#
_cell.length_a   1.000
_cell.length_b   1.000
_cell.length_c   1.000
_cell.angle_alpha   90.00
_cell.angle_beta   90.00
_cell.angle_gamma   90.00
#
_symmetry.space_group_name_H-M   'P 1'
#
loop_
_entity.id
_entity.type
_entity.pdbx_description
1 polymer ?
#
loop_
_entity_poly.entity_id
_entity_poly.type
_entity_poly.pdbx_seq_one_letter_code
_entity_poly.pdbx_strand_id
1 'polypeptide(L)'
;MKKLFPFLIMLMPLVSFAETKLSADLTIDSLRFQRPVKGVGKAGTLIFKSANVNNNGIILNINNVNNFFDSQIFIRPTFLGFTTQFGNYGFTLEDGSLLGTINTLELTNSKLILDETQLNLAGEHVAYVDAENSINMKNFRLYCQTPVLEGTPGGSSNDIMANCASYLTLNGSYALANDTAILEYKGLNKLTGDKTTLKSNVKSFDIRKDKLSFKLDQTETVSNGTYIIKASQVVADCAKDPALKELNIEKLQKDCLNKIKVAPMKANLIDNEAKSKFDLDIKDITVQDKIVYLSLNNGALSDPASTTFINDMLLNCKKETDTDLLELNQVLKDCTTYARISIGEIKTTKPDDKKGSSIKKIAISSSAGDLIVQADVKILGFNSRVSIYGLVNFNESKNELVITVTDTKLPLGFTSVSMLMYFLKRSLISKDIKYNKNVITIAM
;
A
#
# COMPACT_ATOMS: atom_id res chain seq x y z
N MET A 1 1.09 -8.17 6.63
CA MET A 1 1.37 -7.50 7.93
C MET A 1 0.56 -7.99 9.14
N LYS A 2 -0.61 -8.65 8.99
CA LYS A 2 -1.33 -9.43 10.06
C LYS A 2 -0.40 -10.45 10.76
N LYS A 3 0.73 -10.75 10.09
CA LYS A 3 1.71 -11.76 10.42
C LYS A 3 3.12 -11.22 10.75
N LEU A 4 3.34 -9.89 10.73
CA LEU A 4 4.64 -9.30 11.16
C LEU A 4 4.73 -9.11 12.67
N PHE A 5 3.60 -8.87 13.31
CA PHE A 5 3.47 -8.65 14.74
C PHE A 5 3.58 -9.92 15.62
N PRO A 6 3.09 -11.10 15.20
CA PRO A 6 3.35 -12.37 15.90
C PRO A 6 4.81 -12.84 15.94
N PHE A 7 5.69 -12.16 15.19
CA PHE A 7 7.14 -12.23 15.36
C PHE A 7 7.55 -12.04 16.83
N LEU A 8 6.82 -11.21 17.59
CA LEU A 8 7.00 -11.03 19.02
C LEU A 8 6.32 -12.10 19.88
N ILE A 9 5.19 -12.63 19.40
CA ILE A 9 4.44 -13.69 20.07
C ILE A 9 5.21 -15.03 20.06
N MET A 10 6.13 -15.24 19.11
CA MET A 10 6.99 -16.43 19.07
C MET A 10 7.91 -16.55 20.30
N LEU A 11 8.19 -15.45 21.00
CA LEU A 11 8.93 -15.41 22.27
C LEU A 11 8.00 -15.35 23.49
N MET A 12 6.68 -15.21 23.28
CA MET A 12 5.64 -15.18 24.30
C MET A 12 4.90 -16.50 24.64
N PRO A 13 5.27 -17.72 24.19
CA PRO A 13 4.66 -18.93 24.75
C PRO A 13 4.93 -19.13 26.26
N LEU A 14 5.74 -18.26 26.89
CA LEU A 14 5.92 -18.17 28.33
C LEU A 14 4.82 -17.37 29.06
N VAL A 15 3.82 -16.83 28.35
CA VAL A 15 2.96 -15.72 28.86
C VAL A 15 1.49 -16.12 29.07
N SER A 16 1.14 -17.40 28.98
CA SER A 16 -0.22 -17.88 29.26
C SER A 16 -0.51 -18.10 30.75
N PHE A 17 0.00 -17.23 31.64
CA PHE A 17 -0.28 -17.30 33.07
C PHE A 17 -0.55 -15.90 33.63
N ALA A 18 -1.84 -15.60 33.81
CA ALA A 18 -2.43 -14.57 34.70
C ALA A 18 -1.93 -13.12 34.56
N GLU A 19 -2.55 -12.20 35.32
CA GLU A 19 -2.25 -10.75 35.42
C GLU A 19 -0.83 -10.49 35.95
N THR A 20 0.20 -10.74 35.14
CA THR A 20 1.59 -10.82 35.62
C THR A 20 2.49 -9.76 34.98
N LYS A 21 3.36 -9.17 35.82
CA LYS A 21 4.38 -8.21 35.40
C LYS A 21 5.53 -8.98 34.74
N LEU A 22 5.42 -9.22 33.44
CA LEU A 22 6.48 -9.84 32.66
C LEU A 22 7.51 -8.79 32.23
N SER A 23 8.79 -9.08 32.49
CA SER A 23 9.92 -8.41 31.84
C SER A 23 10.86 -9.45 31.26
N ALA A 24 11.32 -9.21 30.04
CA ALA A 24 12.23 -10.09 29.33
C ALA A 24 13.30 -9.28 28.57
N ASP A 25 14.58 -9.52 28.85
CA ASP A 25 15.71 -9.04 28.05
C ASP A 25 16.43 -10.27 27.46
N LEU A 26 16.28 -10.47 26.16
CA LEU A 26 16.88 -11.60 25.43
C LEU A 26 17.84 -11.06 24.37
N THR A 27 19.07 -11.58 24.38
CA THR A 27 20.04 -11.36 23.32
C THR A 27 20.16 -12.63 22.48
N ILE A 28 19.62 -12.59 21.26
CA ILE A 28 19.59 -13.69 20.29
C ILE A 28 20.80 -13.55 19.36
N ASP A 29 21.59 -14.61 19.25
CA ASP A 29 22.68 -14.65 18.26
C ASP A 29 22.13 -15.06 16.90
N SER A 30 21.39 -16.17 16.86
CA SER A 30 20.70 -16.62 15.65
C SER A 30 19.40 -17.35 15.96
N LEU A 31 18.32 -16.95 15.29
CA LEU A 31 17.11 -17.76 15.15
C LEU A 31 16.98 -18.12 13.68
N ARG A 32 16.83 -19.39 13.36
CA ARG A 32 16.53 -19.85 12.00
C ARG A 32 15.38 -20.82 12.11
N PHE A 33 14.27 -20.51 11.49
CA PHE A 33 13.08 -21.33 11.45
C PHE A 33 12.69 -21.55 10.01
N GLN A 34 12.47 -22.81 9.64
CA GLN A 34 11.91 -23.23 8.37
C GLN A 34 10.87 -24.31 8.64
N ARG A 35 9.64 -24.03 8.27
CA ARG A 35 8.53 -24.96 8.42
C ARG A 35 8.77 -26.24 7.59
N PRO A 36 8.61 -27.43 8.18
CA PRO A 36 8.63 -28.69 7.44
C PRO A 36 7.50 -28.73 6.40
N VAL A 37 7.76 -29.31 5.22
CA VAL A 37 6.75 -29.46 4.15
C VAL A 37 5.49 -30.20 4.65
N LYS A 38 5.66 -31.18 5.54
CA LYS A 38 4.56 -31.95 6.15
C LYS A 38 3.87 -31.22 7.33
N GLY A 39 4.28 -30.00 7.65
CA GLY A 39 3.79 -29.23 8.80
C GLY A 39 4.27 -29.74 10.17
N VAL A 40 5.02 -30.85 10.22
CA VAL A 40 5.47 -31.51 11.45
C VAL A 40 6.93 -31.94 11.33
N GLY A 41 7.73 -31.70 12.38
CA GLY A 41 9.12 -32.17 12.45
C GLY A 41 10.12 -31.10 12.89
N LYS A 42 11.41 -31.33 12.60
CA LYS A 42 12.50 -30.38 12.83
C LYS A 42 12.27 -29.11 12.03
N ALA A 43 12.22 -27.97 12.71
CA ALA A 43 11.83 -26.70 12.11
C ALA A 43 12.93 -25.62 12.20
N GLY A 44 14.13 -25.93 12.70
CA GLY A 44 15.27 -25.01 12.70
C GLY A 44 15.98 -24.90 14.05
N THR A 45 16.69 -23.80 14.32
CA THR A 45 17.57 -23.62 15.47
C THR A 45 17.39 -22.27 16.15
N LEU A 46 17.53 -22.23 17.47
CA LEU A 46 17.61 -21.01 18.26
C LEU A 46 18.88 -21.02 19.11
N ILE A 47 19.71 -20.00 18.92
CA ILE A 47 20.96 -19.73 19.63
C ILE A 47 20.83 -18.33 20.24
N PHE A 48 20.89 -18.24 21.56
CA PHE A 48 20.87 -16.97 22.29
C PHE A 48 22.12 -16.84 23.14
N LYS A 49 22.58 -15.61 23.37
CA LYS A 49 23.73 -15.27 24.24
C LYS A 49 23.28 -15.18 25.70
N SER A 50 22.17 -14.50 25.94
CA SER A 50 21.61 -14.33 27.29
C SER A 50 20.09 -14.19 27.25
N ALA A 51 19.46 -14.58 28.35
CA ALA A 51 18.05 -14.37 28.62
C ALA A 51 17.89 -14.00 30.09
N ASN A 52 17.33 -12.83 30.36
CA ASN A 52 16.87 -12.41 31.68
C ASN A 52 15.34 -12.31 31.61
N VAL A 53 14.65 -13.19 32.32
CA VAL A 53 13.19 -13.20 32.36
C VAL A 53 12.75 -13.03 33.80
N ASN A 54 11.95 -12.00 34.07
CA ASN A 54 11.28 -11.79 35.33
C ASN A 54 9.78 -11.98 35.12
N ASN A 55 9.19 -12.92 35.84
CA ASN A 55 7.75 -13.14 35.86
C ASN A 55 7.31 -13.29 37.32
N ASN A 56 6.58 -12.30 37.84
CA ASN A 56 6.06 -12.31 39.22
C ASN A 56 7.11 -12.58 40.30
N GLY A 57 8.31 -11.99 40.16
CA GLY A 57 9.39 -12.16 41.12
C GLY A 57 10.19 -13.45 40.95
N ILE A 58 9.79 -14.34 40.02
CA ILE A 58 10.65 -15.41 39.53
C ILE A 58 11.61 -14.77 38.52
N ILE A 59 12.89 -14.71 38.89
CA ILE A 59 13.95 -14.18 38.03
C ILE A 59 14.77 -15.36 37.48
N LEU A 60 14.73 -15.52 36.17
CA LEU A 60 15.52 -16.48 35.43
C LEU A 60 16.63 -15.72 34.68
N ASN A 61 17.88 -15.94 35.08
CA ASN A 61 19.05 -15.38 34.42
C ASN A 61 19.86 -16.51 33.77
N ILE A 62 19.79 -16.60 32.45
CA ILE A 62 20.56 -17.57 31.66
C ILE A 62 21.62 -16.79 30.89
N ASN A 63 22.88 -17.17 31.10
CA ASN A 63 23.98 -16.81 30.23
C ASN A 63 24.43 -18.09 29.51
N ASN A 64 24.24 -18.15 28.19
CA ASN A 64 24.47 -19.35 27.40
C ASN A 64 25.96 -19.50 27.03
N VAL A 65 26.82 -19.46 28.04
CA VAL A 65 28.25 -19.71 27.87
C VAL A 65 28.43 -21.18 27.50
N ASN A 66 29.30 -21.46 26.51
CA ASN A 66 29.55 -22.79 25.95
C ASN A 66 28.36 -23.43 25.19
N ASN A 67 27.37 -22.64 24.75
CA ASN A 67 26.32 -23.10 23.82
C ASN A 67 25.43 -24.23 24.37
N PHE A 68 25.29 -24.30 25.70
CA PHE A 68 24.54 -25.33 26.42
C PHE A 68 23.02 -25.31 26.16
N PHE A 69 22.47 -24.13 25.88
CA PHE A 69 21.06 -23.90 25.61
C PHE A 69 20.77 -23.69 24.12
N ASP A 70 21.75 -23.94 23.25
CA ASP A 70 21.51 -24.02 21.81
C ASP A 70 20.47 -25.09 21.55
N SER A 71 19.41 -24.69 20.85
CA SER A 71 18.20 -25.50 20.75
C SER A 71 17.84 -25.82 19.31
N GLN A 72 17.48 -27.09 19.08
CA GLN A 72 16.78 -27.51 17.88
C GLN A 72 15.28 -27.28 18.07
N ILE A 73 14.69 -26.51 17.17
CA ILE A 73 13.25 -26.22 17.13
C ILE A 73 12.54 -27.39 16.43
N PHE A 74 11.41 -27.79 16.98
CA PHE A 74 10.49 -28.76 16.38
C PHE A 74 9.07 -28.21 16.42
N ILE A 75 8.26 -28.51 15.39
CA ILE A 75 6.87 -28.07 15.31
C ILE A 75 5.93 -29.24 15.08
N ARG A 76 4.74 -29.15 15.68
CA ARG A 76 3.53 -29.94 15.40
C ARG A 76 2.33 -28.97 15.37
N PRO A 77 1.14 -29.35 14.86
CA PRO A 77 0.05 -28.40 14.60
C PRO A 77 -0.31 -27.51 15.80
N THR A 78 -0.30 -28.07 17.01
CA THR A 78 -0.64 -27.39 18.26
C THR A 78 0.53 -27.37 19.26
N PHE A 79 1.77 -27.52 18.80
CA PHE A 79 2.93 -27.63 19.68
C PHE A 79 4.22 -27.10 19.06
N LEU A 80 4.95 -26.30 19.84
CA LEU A 80 6.32 -25.86 19.53
C LEU A 80 7.28 -26.42 20.57
N GLY A 81 8.33 -27.10 20.14
CA GLY A 81 9.32 -27.73 20.99
C GLY A 81 10.74 -27.21 20.75
N PHE A 82 11.56 -27.28 21.79
CA PHE A 82 12.98 -26.92 21.81
C PHE A 82 13.76 -28.03 22.50
N THR A 83 14.71 -28.63 21.79
CA THR A 83 15.62 -29.65 22.34
C THR A 83 16.99 -29.04 22.55
N THR A 84 17.48 -29.06 23.80
CA THR A 84 18.84 -28.65 24.18
C THR A 84 19.64 -29.87 24.67
N GLN A 85 20.90 -29.67 25.06
CA GLN A 85 21.71 -30.74 25.67
C GLN A 85 21.16 -31.24 27.03
N PHE A 86 20.39 -30.40 27.73
CA PHE A 86 19.89 -30.70 29.08
C PHE A 86 18.44 -31.16 29.13
N GLY A 87 17.69 -31.00 28.05
CA GLY A 87 16.29 -31.40 28.06
C GLY A 87 15.50 -30.96 26.83
N ASN A 88 14.23 -31.31 26.88
CA ASN A 88 13.23 -30.91 25.90
C ASN A 88 12.22 -30.00 26.58
N TYR A 89 11.99 -28.85 25.98
CA TYR A 89 11.00 -27.88 26.41
C TYR A 89 9.95 -27.78 25.31
N GLY A 90 8.71 -27.44 25.66
CA GLY A 90 7.71 -27.21 24.65
C GLY A 90 6.46 -26.55 25.17
N PHE A 91 5.72 -25.99 24.24
CA PHE A 91 4.60 -25.11 24.49
C PHE A 91 3.45 -25.51 23.57
N THR A 92 2.24 -25.54 24.13
CA THR A 92 1.03 -25.67 23.34
C THR A 92 0.80 -24.39 22.54
N LEU A 93 0.43 -24.55 21.27
CA LEU A 93 0.01 -23.46 20.40
C LEU A 93 -1.51 -23.42 20.37
N GLU A 94 -2.07 -22.23 20.54
CA GLU A 94 -3.50 -22.00 20.36
C GLU A 94 -3.93 -22.18 18.90
N ASP A 95 -5.20 -22.53 18.70
CA ASP A 95 -5.78 -22.58 17.36
C ASP A 95 -5.69 -21.22 16.68
N GLY A 96 -5.25 -21.20 15.42
CA GLY A 96 -4.99 -19.95 14.71
C GLY A 96 -3.66 -19.26 15.08
N SER A 97 -2.79 -19.93 15.85
CA SER A 97 -1.43 -19.43 16.12
C SER A 97 -0.74 -19.02 14.81
N LEU A 98 -0.13 -17.83 14.83
CA LEU A 98 0.51 -17.27 13.65
C LEU A 98 1.79 -18.01 13.26
N LEU A 99 2.41 -18.74 14.21
CA LEU A 99 3.40 -19.77 13.91
C LEU A 99 2.91 -20.74 12.85
N GLY A 100 1.60 -21.02 12.87
CA GLY A 100 0.77 -21.74 11.91
C GLY A 100 0.80 -21.19 10.47
N THR A 101 1.33 -19.99 10.24
CA THR A 101 1.39 -19.35 8.91
C THR A 101 2.80 -19.04 8.42
N ILE A 102 3.81 -19.13 9.30
CA ILE A 102 5.21 -18.78 8.97
C ILE A 102 5.87 -19.94 8.24
N ASN A 103 6.43 -19.66 7.06
CA ASN A 103 7.24 -20.62 6.31
C ASN A 103 8.71 -20.52 6.72
N THR A 104 9.24 -19.30 6.78
CA THR A 104 10.63 -19.03 7.17
C THR A 104 10.69 -17.84 8.12
N LEU A 105 11.53 -17.93 9.15
CA LEU A 105 11.89 -16.80 10.01
C LEU A 105 13.39 -16.88 10.31
N GLU A 106 14.09 -15.77 10.13
CA GLU A 106 15.51 -15.65 10.47
C GLU A 106 15.74 -14.39 11.31
N LEU A 107 16.53 -14.52 12.36
CA LEU A 107 17.12 -13.40 13.10
C LEU A 107 18.61 -13.61 13.27
N THR A 108 19.34 -12.51 13.19
CA THR A 108 20.78 -12.47 13.44
C THR A 108 21.09 -11.31 14.38
N ASN A 109 21.91 -11.55 15.40
CA ASN A 109 22.41 -10.55 16.34
C ASN A 109 21.31 -9.58 16.79
N SER A 110 20.25 -10.14 17.37
CA SER A 110 19.04 -9.41 17.73
C SER A 110 18.88 -9.30 19.25
N LYS A 111 18.34 -8.18 19.73
CA LYS A 111 18.00 -7.95 21.12
C LYS A 111 16.51 -7.70 21.23
N LEU A 112 15.82 -8.49 22.05
CA LEU A 112 14.45 -8.25 22.49
C LEU A 112 14.49 -7.68 23.91
N ILE A 113 13.81 -6.56 24.11
CA ILE A 113 13.47 -6.01 25.42
C ILE A 113 11.95 -5.93 25.49
N LEU A 114 11.37 -6.51 26.52
CA LEU A 114 9.95 -6.52 26.81
C LEU A 114 9.77 -6.15 28.27
N ASP A 115 8.96 -5.14 28.56
CA ASP A 115 8.56 -4.78 29.92
C ASP A 115 7.18 -4.09 29.90
N GLU A 116 6.71 -3.64 31.06
CA GLU A 116 5.41 -2.97 31.21
C GLU A 116 5.29 -1.67 30.39
N THR A 117 6.41 -1.05 30.00
CA THR A 117 6.46 0.26 29.34
C THR A 117 6.80 0.18 27.86
N GLN A 118 7.42 -0.91 27.42
CA GLN A 118 7.89 -1.01 26.05
C GLN A 118 8.06 -2.44 25.55
N LEU A 119 8.11 -2.51 24.24
CA LEU A 119 8.57 -3.66 23.49
C LEU A 119 9.57 -3.12 22.46
N ASN A 120 10.79 -3.66 22.45
CA ASN A 120 11.86 -3.23 21.56
C ASN A 120 12.59 -4.45 21.02
N LEU A 121 12.52 -4.65 19.71
CA LEU A 121 13.23 -5.72 19.02
C LEU A 121 14.09 -5.10 17.92
N ALA A 122 15.40 -5.20 18.08
CA ALA A 122 16.38 -4.64 17.14
C ALA A 122 17.45 -5.66 16.82
N GLY A 123 18.05 -5.60 15.62
CA GLY A 123 19.13 -6.51 15.26
C GLY A 123 19.72 -6.25 13.88
N GLU A 124 20.75 -7.02 13.53
CA GLU A 124 21.46 -6.86 12.26
C GLU A 124 20.65 -7.36 11.06
N HIS A 125 19.84 -8.40 11.24
CA HIS A 125 19.02 -8.96 10.16
C HIS A 125 17.76 -9.62 10.71
N VAL A 126 16.64 -9.39 10.02
CA VAL A 126 15.41 -10.16 10.12
C VAL A 126 14.93 -10.53 8.73
N ALA A 127 14.66 -11.82 8.52
CA ALA A 127 13.93 -12.28 7.35
C ALA A 127 12.68 -13.06 7.77
N TYR A 128 11.58 -12.82 7.10
CA TYR A 128 10.28 -13.41 7.39
C TYR A 128 9.64 -13.79 6.06
N VAL A 129 9.14 -15.01 5.92
CA VAL A 129 8.42 -15.47 4.73
C VAL A 129 7.20 -16.28 5.15
N ASP A 130 6.05 -15.93 4.57
CA ASP A 130 4.82 -16.74 4.57
C ASP A 130 4.34 -17.02 3.14
N ALA A 131 3.10 -17.49 2.99
CA ALA A 131 2.52 -17.80 1.68
C ALA A 131 2.38 -16.58 0.74
N GLU A 132 2.22 -15.39 1.30
CA GLU A 132 1.85 -14.15 0.57
C GLU A 132 2.83 -13.00 0.82
N ASN A 133 3.68 -13.09 1.86
CA ASN A 133 4.54 -11.98 2.27
C ASN A 133 5.97 -12.46 2.50
N SER A 134 6.92 -11.64 2.11
CA SER A 134 8.35 -11.78 2.41
C SER A 134 8.89 -10.43 2.86
N ILE A 135 9.56 -10.41 4.00
CA ILE A 135 10.19 -9.21 4.55
C ILE A 135 11.62 -9.55 4.87
N ASN A 136 12.54 -8.73 4.40
CA ASN A 136 13.96 -8.86 4.66
C ASN A 136 14.50 -7.48 5.05
N MET A 137 14.90 -7.33 6.30
CA MET A 137 15.39 -6.07 6.83
C MET A 137 16.77 -6.28 7.44
N LYS A 138 17.66 -5.31 7.20
CA LYS A 138 18.95 -5.20 7.86
C LYS A 138 18.92 -4.04 8.85
N ASN A 139 19.67 -4.15 9.95
CA ASN A 139 19.80 -3.09 10.96
C ASN A 139 18.43 -2.54 11.42
N PHE A 140 17.49 -3.45 11.65
CA PHE A 140 16.10 -3.12 11.91
C PHE A 140 15.89 -2.74 13.38
N ARG A 141 14.86 -1.92 13.63
CA ARG A 141 14.34 -1.67 14.97
C ARG A 141 12.82 -1.59 14.93
N LEU A 142 12.18 -2.49 15.66
CA LEU A 142 10.77 -2.47 15.98
C LEU A 142 10.62 -2.00 17.43
N TYR A 143 9.92 -0.90 17.63
CA TYR A 143 9.70 -0.31 18.94
C TYR A 143 8.22 -0.04 19.13
N CYS A 144 7.65 -0.53 20.22
CA CYS A 144 6.35 -0.10 20.72
C CYS A 144 6.51 0.54 22.08
N GLN A 145 5.77 1.62 22.26
CA GLN A 145 5.62 2.24 23.57
C GLN A 145 4.28 1.82 24.15
N THR A 146 4.29 1.39 25.40
CA THR A 146 3.12 1.11 26.20
C THR A 146 2.81 2.40 26.98
N PRO A 147 1.97 3.32 26.49
CA PRO A 147 1.47 4.36 27.37
C PRO A 147 0.81 3.66 28.56
N VAL A 148 1.15 4.10 29.77
CA VAL A 148 0.40 3.71 30.97
C VAL A 148 -1.00 4.30 30.79
N LEU A 149 -1.92 3.53 30.19
CA LEU A 149 -3.32 3.90 30.13
C LEU A 149 -3.83 3.89 31.57
N GLU A 150 -4.26 5.05 32.07
CA GLU A 150 -4.80 5.19 33.41
C GLU A 150 -5.90 4.14 33.64
N GLY A 151 -5.69 3.25 34.62
CA GLY A 151 -6.71 2.31 35.08
C GLY A 151 -6.68 0.88 34.50
N THR A 152 -5.77 0.54 33.58
CA THR A 152 -5.53 -0.86 33.18
C THR A 152 -4.25 -1.39 33.82
N PRO A 153 -4.27 -2.51 34.55
CA PRO A 153 -3.05 -3.14 35.04
C PRO A 153 -2.19 -3.52 33.82
N GLY A 154 -1.14 -2.75 33.55
CA GLY A 154 -0.23 -3.00 32.44
C GLY A 154 0.54 -4.31 32.66
N GLY A 155 0.83 -5.03 31.57
CA GLY A 155 1.75 -6.17 31.59
C GLY A 155 1.24 -7.45 30.93
N SER A 156 -0.05 -7.56 30.58
CA SER A 156 -0.50 -8.74 29.84
C SER A 156 -0.02 -8.70 28.38
N SER A 157 0.12 -9.88 27.76
CA SER A 157 0.44 -9.98 26.33
C SER A 157 -0.57 -9.22 25.45
N ASN A 158 -1.85 -9.24 25.83
CA ASN A 158 -2.92 -8.51 25.16
C ASN A 158 -2.74 -7.00 25.25
N ASP A 159 -2.30 -6.48 26.41
CA ASP A 159 -2.02 -5.05 26.56
C ASP A 159 -0.85 -4.64 25.68
N ILE A 160 0.22 -5.42 25.64
CA ILE A 160 1.38 -5.14 24.80
C ILE A 160 0.98 -5.09 23.32
N MET A 161 0.16 -6.04 22.87
CA MET A 161 -0.38 -6.07 21.51
C MET A 161 -1.28 -4.87 21.20
N ALA A 162 -2.16 -4.51 22.13
CA ALA A 162 -3.04 -3.33 21.98
C ALA A 162 -2.25 -2.02 21.94
N ASN A 163 -1.18 -1.94 22.73
CA ASN A 163 -0.30 -0.80 22.74
C ASN A 163 0.52 -0.69 21.45
N CYS A 164 1.03 -1.80 20.92
CA CYS A 164 1.65 -1.81 19.60
C CYS A 164 0.67 -1.46 18.46
N ALA A 165 -0.60 -1.86 18.56
CA ALA A 165 -1.64 -1.43 17.62
C ALA A 165 -1.95 0.08 17.71
N SER A 166 -1.45 0.75 18.75
CA SER A 166 -1.61 2.19 19.00
C SER A 166 -0.32 2.99 18.82
N TYR A 167 0.83 2.42 19.14
CA TYR A 167 2.14 3.06 19.17
C TYR A 167 3.20 2.06 18.74
N LEU A 168 3.54 2.08 17.47
CA LEU A 168 4.57 1.22 16.88
C LEU A 168 5.40 2.05 15.92
N THR A 169 6.70 1.93 16.03
CA THR A 169 7.64 2.46 15.05
C THR A 169 8.52 1.32 14.58
N LEU A 170 8.48 1.05 13.29
CA LEU A 170 9.37 0.13 12.60
C LEU A 170 10.28 0.96 11.69
N ASN A 171 11.57 0.98 12.02
CA ASN A 171 12.59 1.66 11.24
C ASN A 171 13.45 0.63 10.53
N GLY A 172 13.55 0.77 9.21
CA GLY A 172 14.32 -0.11 8.34
C GLY A 172 15.82 0.19 8.29
N SER A 173 16.30 1.17 9.06
CA SER A 173 17.73 1.46 9.24
C SER A 173 17.92 2.35 10.47
N TYR A 174 18.47 1.79 11.55
CA TYR A 174 18.83 2.56 12.76
C TYR A 174 20.25 3.18 12.68
N ALA A 175 21.02 2.86 11.64
CA ALA A 175 22.41 3.29 11.49
C ALA A 175 22.62 4.08 10.19
N LEU A 176 23.64 4.94 10.18
CA LEU A 176 24.10 5.79 9.06
C LEU A 176 24.47 5.04 7.76
N ALA A 177 24.17 3.75 7.64
CA ALA A 177 24.48 2.93 6.48
C ALA A 177 23.25 2.82 5.56
N ASN A 178 23.51 2.88 4.26
CA ASN A 178 22.55 2.75 3.14
C ASN A 178 21.82 1.38 3.06
N ASP A 179 21.77 0.62 4.14
CA ASP A 179 21.04 -0.63 4.20
C ASP A 179 19.54 -0.35 4.20
N THR A 180 18.84 -1.02 3.28
CA THR A 180 17.41 -0.81 3.01
C THR A 180 16.64 -2.02 3.51
N ALA A 181 15.57 -1.79 4.27
CA ALA A 181 14.59 -2.82 4.56
C ALA A 181 13.77 -3.08 3.28
N ILE A 182 13.77 -4.32 2.79
CA ILE A 182 13.04 -4.71 1.58
C ILE A 182 11.77 -5.45 2.01
N LEU A 183 10.63 -4.90 1.59
CA LEU A 183 9.32 -5.53 1.65
C LEU A 183 9.01 -6.13 0.29
N GLU A 184 8.63 -7.39 0.25
CA GLU A 184 8.09 -8.07 -0.93
C GLU A 184 6.72 -8.69 -0.57
N TYR A 185 5.67 -8.26 -1.25
CA TYR A 185 4.32 -8.79 -1.11
C TYR A 185 3.90 -9.49 -2.40
N LYS A 186 3.32 -10.68 -2.27
CA LYS A 186 2.78 -11.50 -3.35
C LYS A 186 1.29 -11.69 -3.12
N GLY A 187 0.49 -10.96 -3.89
CA GLY A 187 -0.95 -11.05 -3.88
C GLY A 187 -1.50 -11.80 -5.08
N LEU A 188 -2.71 -12.33 -4.91
CA LEU A 188 -3.55 -12.81 -6.00
C LEU A 188 -4.79 -11.91 -6.05
N ASN A 189 -5.06 -11.29 -7.21
CA ASN A 189 -6.33 -10.61 -7.42
C ASN A 189 -7.44 -11.68 -7.45
N LYS A 190 -8.38 -11.62 -6.49
CA LYS A 190 -9.44 -12.62 -6.37
C LYS A 190 -10.45 -12.59 -7.52
N LEU A 191 -10.59 -11.45 -8.20
CA LEU A 191 -11.51 -11.28 -9.32
C LEU A 191 -10.92 -11.80 -10.63
N THR A 192 -9.65 -11.48 -10.90
CA THR A 192 -9.00 -11.82 -12.18
C THR A 192 -8.11 -13.06 -12.12
N GLY A 193 -7.70 -13.47 -10.92
CA GLY A 193 -6.67 -14.50 -10.72
C GLY A 193 -5.25 -14.02 -11.00
N ASP A 194 -5.05 -12.72 -11.25
CA ASP A 194 -3.74 -12.18 -11.59
C ASP A 194 -2.80 -12.19 -10.38
N LYS A 195 -1.54 -12.55 -10.64
CA LYS A 195 -0.48 -12.45 -9.64
C LYS A 195 0.08 -11.03 -9.63
N THR A 196 0.10 -10.43 -8.45
CA THR A 196 0.71 -9.12 -8.24
C THR A 196 1.87 -9.26 -7.27
N THR A 197 3.03 -8.74 -7.65
CA THR A 197 4.19 -8.64 -6.75
C THR A 197 4.48 -7.17 -6.48
N LEU A 198 4.50 -6.76 -5.22
CA LEU A 198 4.95 -5.45 -4.77
C LEU A 198 6.31 -5.64 -4.10
N LYS A 199 7.32 -4.88 -4.53
CA LYS A 199 8.63 -4.81 -3.90
C LYS A 199 8.93 -3.36 -3.54
N SER A 200 9.42 -3.09 -2.33
CA SER A 200 9.68 -1.72 -1.90
C SER A 200 10.74 -1.64 -0.80
N ASN A 201 11.49 -0.54 -0.77
CA ASN A 201 12.38 -0.23 0.34
C ASN A 201 11.60 0.53 1.43
N VAL A 202 11.39 -0.11 2.57
CA VAL A 202 10.73 0.50 3.72
C VAL A 202 11.71 1.42 4.45
N LYS A 203 11.42 2.72 4.46
CA LYS A 203 12.18 3.70 5.25
C LYS A 203 11.66 3.74 6.68
N SER A 204 10.35 3.92 6.85
CA SER A 204 9.69 3.83 8.15
C SER A 204 8.24 3.37 8.01
N PHE A 205 7.74 2.74 9.07
CA PHE A 205 6.33 2.44 9.27
C PHE A 205 5.97 2.79 10.70
N ASP A 206 5.07 3.75 10.87
CA ASP A 206 4.70 4.33 12.15
C ASP A 206 3.20 4.20 12.38
N ILE A 207 2.81 3.60 13.50
CA ILE A 207 1.45 3.60 14.04
C ILE A 207 1.45 4.52 15.26
N ARG A 208 0.53 5.47 15.26
CA ARG A 208 0.19 6.38 16.36
C ARG A 208 -1.30 6.24 16.65
N LYS A 209 -1.77 6.68 17.81
CA LYS A 209 -3.14 6.43 18.31
C LYS A 209 -4.25 6.59 17.27
N ASP A 210 -4.19 7.60 16.43
CA ASP A 210 -5.19 7.97 15.42
C ASP A 210 -4.65 7.95 13.97
N LYS A 211 -3.39 7.53 13.78
CA LYS A 211 -2.70 7.68 12.50
C LYS A 211 -1.79 6.49 12.19
N LEU A 212 -1.77 6.08 10.93
CA LEU A 212 -0.78 5.17 10.35
C LEU A 212 0.02 5.94 9.30
N SER A 213 1.35 5.85 9.32
CA SER A 213 2.23 6.53 8.38
C SER A 213 3.22 5.51 7.79
N PHE A 214 3.39 5.53 6.48
CA PHE A 214 4.37 4.69 5.80
C PHE A 214 5.21 5.51 4.83
N LYS A 215 6.51 5.25 4.86
CA LYS A 215 7.50 5.86 3.97
C LYS A 215 8.21 4.75 3.22
N LEU A 216 7.99 4.72 1.91
CA LEU A 216 8.50 3.72 0.99
C LEU A 216 9.36 4.40 -0.08
N ASP A 217 10.37 3.70 -0.55
CA ASP A 217 11.25 4.16 -1.61
C ASP A 217 11.47 3.04 -2.63
N GLN A 218 11.80 3.40 -3.87
CA GLN A 218 12.03 2.45 -4.97
C GLN A 218 10.96 1.35 -5.04
N THR A 219 9.69 1.75 -4.95
CA THR A 219 8.56 0.82 -4.99
C THR A 219 8.37 0.35 -6.42
N GLU A 220 8.24 -0.95 -6.61
CA GLU A 220 7.92 -1.59 -7.88
C GLU A 220 6.75 -2.55 -7.67
N THR A 221 5.69 -2.40 -8.46
CA THR A 221 4.58 -3.35 -8.52
C THR A 221 4.55 -3.96 -9.91
N VAL A 222 4.54 -5.29 -9.99
CA VAL A 222 4.39 -6.04 -11.23
C VAL A 222 3.06 -6.78 -11.18
N SER A 223 2.19 -6.53 -12.15
CA SER A 223 0.90 -7.22 -12.28
C SER A 223 0.85 -8.03 -13.57
N ASN A 224 0.70 -9.35 -13.42
CA ASN A 224 0.63 -10.34 -14.50
C ASN A 224 1.80 -10.27 -15.53
N GLY A 225 2.94 -9.66 -15.17
CA GLY A 225 4.07 -9.42 -16.07
C GLY A 225 3.84 -8.33 -17.14
N THR A 226 2.60 -7.92 -17.37
CA THR A 226 2.23 -6.89 -18.36
C THR A 226 2.50 -5.49 -17.85
N TYR A 227 2.04 -5.20 -16.63
CA TYR A 227 2.10 -3.85 -16.05
C TYR A 227 3.18 -3.76 -14.99
N ILE A 228 4.04 -2.75 -15.12
CA ILE A 228 5.07 -2.44 -14.13
C ILE A 228 4.84 -1.00 -13.65
N ILE A 229 4.57 -0.83 -12.36
CA ILE A 229 4.42 0.47 -11.71
C ILE A 229 5.64 0.70 -10.83
N LYS A 230 6.43 1.73 -11.13
CA LYS A 230 7.56 2.16 -10.31
C LYS A 230 7.22 3.48 -9.63
N ALA A 231 7.45 3.60 -8.33
CA ALA A 231 7.25 4.84 -7.59
C ALA A 231 8.42 5.13 -6.64
N SER A 232 8.81 6.38 -6.55
CA SER A 232 9.87 6.84 -5.65
C SER A 232 9.28 7.67 -4.51
N GLN A 233 9.83 7.52 -3.30
CA GLN A 233 9.51 8.39 -2.15
C GLN A 233 8.00 8.45 -1.81
N VAL A 234 7.32 7.31 -1.81
CA VAL A 234 5.91 7.26 -1.41
C VAL A 234 5.81 7.51 0.08
N VAL A 235 5.21 8.64 0.47
CA VAL A 235 4.86 8.95 1.85
C VAL A 235 3.35 9.00 1.95
N ALA A 236 2.77 8.17 2.80
CA ALA A 236 1.34 8.13 2.95
C ALA A 236 0.94 8.06 4.41
N ASP A 237 -0.09 8.84 4.71
CA ASP A 237 -0.64 9.05 6.02
C ASP A 237 -2.12 8.66 5.99
N CYS A 238 -2.51 7.76 6.87
CA CYS A 238 -3.85 7.24 6.98
C CYS A 238 -4.42 7.51 8.36
N ALA A 239 -5.70 7.86 8.45
CA ALA A 239 -6.40 7.84 9.73
C ALA A 239 -6.64 6.40 10.19
N LYS A 240 -6.62 6.15 11.50
CA LYS A 240 -7.06 4.88 12.09
C LYS A 240 -8.03 5.13 13.23
N ASP A 241 -8.87 4.15 13.52
CA ASP A 241 -9.72 4.17 14.72
C ASP A 241 -8.86 4.20 16.00
N PRO A 242 -8.97 5.25 16.84
CA PRO A 242 -8.23 5.34 18.09
C PRO A 242 -8.68 4.35 19.16
N ALA A 243 -9.85 3.73 18.99
CA ALA A 243 -10.35 2.66 19.86
C ALA A 243 -9.89 1.27 19.42
N LEU A 244 -9.08 1.16 18.37
CA LEU A 244 -8.58 -0.11 17.88
C LEU A 244 -7.63 -0.76 18.91
N LYS A 245 -8.15 -1.76 19.64
CA LYS A 245 -7.39 -2.54 20.64
C LYS A 245 -6.61 -3.70 20.05
N GLU A 246 -6.92 -4.12 18.83
CA GLU A 246 -6.26 -5.24 18.17
C GLU A 246 -5.92 -4.88 16.73
N LEU A 247 -4.79 -5.38 16.23
CA LEU A 247 -4.32 -5.11 14.88
C LEU A 247 -5.16 -5.85 13.83
N ASN A 248 -6.36 -5.36 13.55
CA ASN A 248 -7.20 -5.86 12.48
C ASN A 248 -6.82 -5.19 11.15
N ILE A 249 -6.02 -5.89 10.33
CA ILE A 249 -5.51 -5.36 9.05
C ILE A 249 -6.60 -5.03 8.05
N GLU A 250 -7.70 -5.80 7.99
CA GLU A 250 -8.80 -5.51 7.06
C GLU A 250 -9.49 -4.21 7.45
N LYS A 251 -9.73 -4.01 8.75
CA LYS A 251 -10.25 -2.76 9.29
C LYS A 251 -9.27 -1.61 9.05
N LEU A 252 -7.99 -1.78 9.36
CA LEU A 252 -6.95 -0.77 9.14
C LEU A 252 -6.83 -0.38 7.66
N GLN A 253 -6.88 -1.35 6.75
CA GLN A 253 -6.87 -1.11 5.31
C GLN A 253 -8.11 -0.31 4.90
N LYS A 254 -9.30 -0.72 5.33
CA LYS A 254 -10.54 0.00 5.04
C LYS A 254 -10.54 1.43 5.59
N ASP A 255 -10.14 1.61 6.84
CA ASP A 255 -10.04 2.93 7.49
C ASP A 255 -9.03 3.82 6.76
N CYS A 256 -7.87 3.25 6.39
CA CYS A 256 -6.83 3.94 5.63
C CYS A 256 -7.33 4.37 4.25
N LEU A 257 -7.96 3.49 3.47
CA LEU A 257 -8.49 3.83 2.15
C LEU A 257 -9.61 4.89 2.20
N ASN A 258 -10.33 5.01 3.31
CA ASN A 258 -11.34 6.05 3.49
C ASN A 258 -10.74 7.43 3.82
N LYS A 259 -9.55 7.46 4.43
CA LYS A 259 -8.88 8.67 4.92
C LYS A 259 -7.37 8.57 4.72
N ILE A 260 -6.93 8.61 3.46
CA ILE A 260 -5.51 8.56 3.08
C ILE A 260 -5.05 9.90 2.51
N LYS A 261 -3.85 10.32 2.87
CA LYS A 261 -3.12 11.41 2.25
C LYS A 261 -1.76 10.89 1.77
N VAL A 262 -1.54 10.89 0.47
CA VAL A 262 -0.27 10.57 -0.16
C VAL A 262 0.42 11.88 -0.52
N ALA A 263 1.66 12.04 -0.04
CA ALA A 263 2.50 13.20 -0.33
C ALA A 263 2.99 13.19 -1.79
N PRO A 264 3.70 14.23 -2.25
CA PRO A 264 4.20 14.27 -3.61
C PRO A 264 5.05 13.04 -3.94
N MET A 265 4.81 12.43 -5.10
CA MET A 265 5.56 11.28 -5.57
C MET A 265 5.67 11.26 -7.10
N LYS A 266 6.76 10.69 -7.59
CA LYS A 266 6.91 10.35 -9.00
C LYS A 266 6.57 8.89 -9.20
N ALA A 267 5.65 8.63 -10.12
CA ALA A 267 5.26 7.29 -10.52
C ALA A 267 5.49 7.10 -12.02
N ASN A 268 5.87 5.89 -12.41
CA ASN A 268 6.00 5.48 -13.79
C ASN A 268 5.26 4.15 -13.97
N LEU A 269 4.25 4.14 -14.82
CA LEU A 269 3.57 2.93 -15.28
C LEU A 269 4.13 2.55 -16.65
N ILE A 270 4.42 1.26 -16.84
CA ILE A 270 4.89 0.68 -18.09
C ILE A 270 3.90 -0.41 -18.47
N ASP A 271 3.36 -0.33 -19.67
CA ASP A 271 2.57 -1.38 -20.31
C ASP A 271 3.44 -2.05 -21.38
N ASN A 272 3.90 -3.28 -21.07
CA ASN A 272 4.78 -4.03 -21.96
C ASN A 272 4.06 -4.53 -23.22
N GLU A 273 2.74 -4.70 -23.19
CA GLU A 273 1.94 -5.19 -24.31
C GLU A 273 1.65 -4.06 -25.30
N ALA A 274 1.16 -2.92 -24.81
CA ALA A 274 0.90 -1.75 -25.63
C ALA A 274 2.19 -0.99 -26.01
N LYS A 275 3.33 -1.31 -25.37
CA LYS A 275 4.60 -0.57 -25.46
C LYS A 275 4.41 0.91 -25.12
N SER A 276 3.57 1.18 -24.13
CA SER A 276 3.28 2.52 -23.66
C SER A 276 3.85 2.75 -22.26
N LYS A 277 4.10 4.03 -21.95
CA LYS A 277 4.68 4.48 -20.71
C LYS A 277 3.88 5.67 -20.21
N PHE A 278 3.53 5.67 -18.93
CA PHE A 278 2.86 6.79 -18.28
C PHE A 278 3.70 7.30 -17.11
N ASP A 279 4.34 8.45 -17.30
CA ASP A 279 5.08 9.15 -16.26
C ASP A 279 4.15 10.13 -15.54
N LEU A 280 4.17 10.13 -14.21
CA LEU A 280 3.30 10.92 -13.36
C LEU A 280 4.12 11.63 -12.28
N ASP A 281 3.99 12.94 -12.20
CA ASP A 281 4.50 13.78 -11.12
C ASP A 281 3.31 14.23 -10.26
N ILE A 282 2.99 13.40 -9.27
CA ILE A 282 1.85 13.57 -8.39
C ILE A 282 2.25 14.56 -7.30
N LYS A 283 1.44 15.60 -7.13
CA LYS A 283 1.61 16.58 -6.05
C LYS A 283 0.97 16.09 -4.76
N ASP A 284 -0.26 15.59 -4.82
CA ASP A 284 -0.92 14.94 -3.71
C ASP A 284 -2.06 14.03 -4.17
N ILE A 285 -2.37 13.04 -3.34
CA ILE A 285 -3.62 12.29 -3.40
C ILE A 285 -4.23 12.36 -2.01
N THR A 286 -5.45 12.84 -1.88
CA THR A 286 -6.16 12.87 -0.61
C THR A 286 -7.53 12.23 -0.78
N VAL A 287 -7.87 11.29 0.08
CA VAL A 287 -9.22 10.77 0.21
C VAL A 287 -9.75 11.20 1.56
N GLN A 288 -10.87 11.91 1.56
CA GLN A 288 -11.52 12.38 2.77
C GLN A 288 -13.02 12.43 2.56
N ASP A 289 -13.77 11.84 3.48
CA ASP A 289 -15.24 11.90 3.52
C ASP A 289 -15.88 11.53 2.17
N LYS A 290 -15.38 10.41 1.60
CA LYS A 290 -15.75 9.88 0.27
C LYS A 290 -15.38 10.77 -0.91
N ILE A 291 -14.52 11.78 -0.74
CA ILE A 291 -14.04 12.60 -1.85
C ILE A 291 -12.59 12.22 -2.15
N VAL A 292 -12.31 11.90 -3.41
CA VAL A 292 -10.96 11.69 -3.94
C VAL A 292 -10.48 12.98 -4.57
N TYR A 293 -9.41 13.52 -4.00
CA TYR A 293 -8.64 14.63 -4.55
C TYR A 293 -7.34 14.08 -5.11
N LEU A 294 -7.03 14.42 -6.36
CA LEU A 294 -5.76 14.11 -7.01
C LEU A 294 -5.23 15.38 -7.66
N SER A 295 -4.00 15.76 -7.32
CA SER A 295 -3.27 16.84 -7.99
C SER A 295 -2.04 16.28 -8.68
N LEU A 296 -1.88 16.60 -9.96
CA LEU A 296 -0.69 16.32 -10.75
C LEU A 296 -0.01 17.64 -11.14
N ASN A 297 1.30 17.72 -10.95
CA ASN A 297 2.10 18.81 -11.52
C ASN A 297 2.22 18.60 -13.04
N ASN A 298 2.61 17.39 -13.42
CA ASN A 298 2.69 16.97 -14.82
C ASN A 298 2.45 15.45 -14.94
N GLY A 299 2.08 15.03 -16.14
CA GLY A 299 2.07 13.64 -16.55
C GLY A 299 2.41 13.53 -18.04
N ALA A 300 2.96 12.41 -18.46
CA ALA A 300 3.29 12.14 -19.86
C ALA A 300 2.90 10.71 -20.22
N LEU A 301 2.00 10.57 -21.20
CA LEU A 301 1.71 9.32 -21.87
C LEU A 301 2.53 9.25 -23.14
N SER A 302 3.48 8.32 -23.19
CA SER A 302 4.29 8.03 -24.37
C SER A 302 3.89 6.68 -24.94
N ASP A 303 3.57 6.65 -26.23
CA ASP A 303 3.38 5.45 -27.03
C ASP A 303 4.25 5.57 -28.31
N PRO A 304 4.34 4.52 -29.15
CA PRO A 304 5.16 4.58 -30.36
C PRO A 304 4.75 5.66 -31.37
N ALA A 305 3.50 6.14 -31.33
CA ALA A 305 2.96 7.10 -32.28
C ALA A 305 3.05 8.56 -31.79
N SER A 306 3.05 8.78 -30.48
CA SER A 306 2.97 10.12 -29.89
C SER A 306 3.40 10.18 -28.43
N THR A 307 3.61 11.40 -27.94
CA THR A 307 3.64 11.69 -26.50
C THR A 307 2.65 12.79 -26.16
N THR A 308 1.79 12.52 -25.19
CA THR A 308 0.80 13.45 -24.66
C THR A 308 1.15 13.85 -23.24
N PHE A 309 1.38 15.14 -23.03
CA PHE A 309 1.66 15.75 -21.74
C PHE A 309 0.38 16.34 -21.15
N ILE A 310 0.17 16.14 -19.86
CA ILE A 310 -0.93 16.71 -19.08
C ILE A 310 -0.28 17.55 -17.97
N ASN A 311 -0.53 18.86 -17.95
CA ASN A 311 0.05 19.78 -16.98
C ASN A 311 -1.03 20.33 -16.04
N ASP A 312 -0.67 20.47 -14.76
CA ASP A 312 -1.49 21.08 -13.71
C ASP A 312 -2.92 20.50 -13.66
N MET A 313 -3.01 19.18 -13.44
CA MET A 313 -4.31 18.51 -13.29
C MET A 313 -4.77 18.54 -11.84
N LEU A 314 -6.04 18.87 -11.64
CA LEU A 314 -6.76 18.76 -10.39
C LEU A 314 -8.02 17.95 -10.63
N LEU A 315 -8.17 16.83 -9.94
CA LEU A 315 -9.37 16.01 -9.93
C LEU A 315 -9.97 16.06 -8.53
N ASN A 316 -11.27 16.31 -8.47
CA ASN A 316 -12.12 16.16 -7.30
C ASN A 316 -13.31 15.29 -7.70
N CYS A 317 -13.38 14.08 -7.14
CA CYS A 317 -14.43 13.11 -7.43
C CYS A 317 -15.10 12.66 -6.13
N LYS A 318 -16.43 12.58 -6.13
CA LYS A 318 -17.18 12.07 -4.98
C LYS A 318 -17.54 10.60 -5.22
N LYS A 319 -17.16 9.75 -4.26
CA LYS A 319 -17.52 8.35 -4.17
C LYS A 319 -18.92 8.23 -3.56
N GLU A 320 -19.81 7.44 -4.17
CA GLU A 320 -21.18 7.29 -3.66
C GLU A 320 -21.25 6.22 -2.58
N THR A 321 -20.51 5.13 -2.77
CA THR A 321 -20.47 4.01 -1.81
C THR A 321 -19.14 3.98 -1.07
N ASP A 322 -19.04 3.11 -0.06
CA ASP A 322 -17.75 2.80 0.59
C ASP A 322 -16.89 1.89 -0.33
N THR A 323 -16.91 2.19 -1.63
CA THR A 323 -16.20 1.50 -2.70
C THR A 323 -14.73 1.36 -2.32
N ASP A 324 -14.18 0.14 -2.44
CA ASP A 324 -12.75 -0.06 -2.31
C ASP A 324 -12.02 0.78 -3.38
N LEU A 325 -11.07 1.64 -2.97
CA LEU A 325 -10.28 2.42 -3.93
C LEU A 325 -9.49 1.55 -4.92
N LEU A 326 -9.28 0.29 -4.57
CA LEU A 326 -8.63 -0.69 -5.41
C LEU A 326 -9.55 -1.19 -6.55
N GLU A 327 -10.87 -0.97 -6.45
CA GLU A 327 -11.84 -1.27 -7.50
C GLU A 327 -12.01 -0.07 -8.45
N LEU A 328 -11.00 0.16 -9.29
CA LEU A 328 -10.93 1.33 -10.19
C LEU A 328 -12.21 1.53 -11.03
N ASN A 329 -12.84 0.46 -11.51
CA ASN A 329 -14.06 0.55 -12.32
C ASN A 329 -15.22 1.17 -11.54
N GLN A 330 -15.37 0.80 -10.26
CA GLN A 330 -16.41 1.37 -9.40
C GLN A 330 -16.05 2.81 -8.99
N VAL A 331 -14.77 3.11 -8.77
CA VAL A 331 -14.33 4.51 -8.56
C VAL A 331 -14.65 5.37 -9.78
N LEU A 332 -14.35 4.89 -10.99
CA LEU A 332 -14.64 5.58 -12.24
C LEU A 332 -16.15 5.80 -12.41
N LYS A 333 -16.96 4.78 -12.14
CA LYS A 333 -18.43 4.89 -12.13
C LYS A 333 -18.88 5.98 -11.16
N ASP A 334 -18.43 5.95 -9.92
CA ASP A 334 -18.82 6.95 -8.92
C ASP A 334 -18.41 8.37 -9.36
N CYS A 335 -17.23 8.50 -9.98
CA CYS A 335 -16.76 9.77 -10.54
C CYS A 335 -17.61 10.27 -11.71
N THR A 336 -18.34 9.41 -12.44
CA THR A 336 -19.29 9.87 -13.44
C THR A 336 -20.50 10.55 -12.82
N THR A 337 -20.86 10.25 -11.56
CA THR A 337 -21.97 10.93 -10.88
C THR A 337 -21.59 12.32 -10.40
N TYR A 338 -20.38 12.48 -9.85
CA TYR A 338 -19.85 13.79 -9.50
C TYR A 338 -18.33 13.84 -9.64
N ALA A 339 -17.87 14.66 -10.57
CA ALA A 339 -16.45 14.97 -10.74
C ALA A 339 -16.25 16.41 -11.18
N ARG A 340 -15.14 17.00 -10.74
CA ARG A 340 -14.59 18.25 -11.27
C ARG A 340 -13.13 18.00 -11.60
N ILE A 341 -12.80 18.20 -12.87
CA ILE A 341 -11.44 18.06 -13.39
C ILE A 341 -11.04 19.41 -13.97
N SER A 342 -9.89 19.92 -13.55
CA SER A 342 -9.24 21.08 -14.15
C SER A 342 -7.89 20.63 -14.68
N ILE A 343 -7.56 20.98 -15.92
CA ILE A 343 -6.26 20.70 -16.53
C ILE A 343 -5.73 22.00 -17.10
N GLY A 344 -4.54 22.42 -16.68
CA GLY A 344 -3.89 23.63 -17.16
C GLY A 344 -3.60 23.58 -18.67
N GLU A 345 -2.99 22.49 -19.11
CA GLU A 345 -2.67 22.26 -20.52
C GLU A 345 -2.58 20.76 -20.85
N ILE A 346 -3.08 20.38 -22.02
CA ILE A 346 -2.74 19.12 -22.69
C ILE A 346 -1.94 19.45 -23.94
N LYS A 347 -0.76 18.84 -24.08
CA LYS A 347 0.09 19.01 -25.26
C LYS A 347 0.41 17.65 -25.87
N THR A 348 0.18 17.50 -27.16
CA THR A 348 0.53 16.27 -27.88
C THR A 348 1.60 16.57 -28.93
N THR A 349 2.67 15.78 -28.92
CA THR A 349 3.78 15.83 -29.88
C THR A 349 3.88 14.50 -30.61
N LYS A 350 3.98 14.56 -31.94
CA LYS A 350 4.29 13.41 -32.80
C LYS A 350 5.77 13.46 -33.21
N PRO A 351 6.43 12.34 -33.53
CA PRO A 351 7.84 12.31 -33.90
C PRO A 351 8.23 13.33 -34.97
N ASP A 352 7.36 13.54 -35.98
CA ASP A 352 7.62 14.44 -37.12
C ASP A 352 6.99 15.83 -37.00
N ASP A 353 6.22 16.11 -35.93
CA ASP A 353 5.50 17.38 -35.78
C ASP A 353 6.19 18.31 -34.79
N LYS A 354 6.96 19.27 -35.32
CA LYS A 354 7.66 20.29 -34.53
C LYS A 354 6.73 21.27 -33.81
N LYS A 355 5.48 21.43 -34.24
CA LYS A 355 4.54 22.41 -33.65
C LYS A 355 3.66 21.77 -32.57
N GLY A 356 3.33 20.50 -32.70
CA GLY A 356 2.44 19.79 -31.79
C GLY A 356 1.05 20.45 -31.70
N SER A 357 0.16 19.84 -30.94
CA SER A 357 -1.12 20.45 -30.57
C SER A 357 -1.14 20.78 -29.08
N SER A 358 -1.82 21.87 -28.72
CA SER A 358 -1.97 22.31 -27.33
C SER A 358 -3.41 22.78 -27.10
N ILE A 359 -4.00 22.31 -26.00
CA ILE A 359 -5.32 22.71 -25.51
C ILE A 359 -5.11 23.21 -24.08
N LYS A 360 -5.65 24.37 -23.74
CA LYS A 360 -5.42 25.03 -22.44
C LYS A 360 -6.70 25.18 -21.63
N LYS A 361 -6.55 25.33 -20.32
CA LYS A 361 -7.62 25.64 -19.36
C LYS A 361 -8.84 24.76 -19.55
N ILE A 362 -8.62 23.45 -19.52
CA ILE A 362 -9.69 22.48 -19.68
C ILE A 362 -10.38 22.34 -18.33
N ALA A 363 -11.71 22.52 -18.31
CA ALA A 363 -12.55 22.28 -17.17
C ALA A 363 -13.61 21.25 -17.54
N ILE A 364 -13.67 20.15 -16.79
CA ILE A 364 -14.66 19.08 -16.94
C ILE A 364 -15.45 19.05 -15.65
N SER A 365 -16.77 19.09 -15.73
CA SER A 365 -17.64 18.86 -14.60
C SER A 365 -18.70 17.83 -14.95
N SER A 366 -18.86 16.84 -14.08
CA SER A 366 -20.00 15.93 -14.11
C SER A 366 -20.85 16.12 -12.86
N SER A 367 -22.18 16.14 -13.01
CA SER A 367 -23.14 16.19 -11.90
C SER A 367 -24.41 15.45 -12.28
N ALA A 368 -24.76 14.40 -11.56
CA ALA A 368 -25.93 13.57 -11.83
C ALA A 368 -25.98 13.03 -13.28
N GLY A 369 -24.81 12.72 -13.85
CA GLY A 369 -24.66 12.25 -15.23
C GLY A 369 -24.59 13.36 -16.28
N ASP A 370 -24.90 14.62 -15.94
CA ASP A 370 -24.71 15.75 -16.86
C ASP A 370 -23.23 16.11 -16.95
N LEU A 371 -22.70 16.18 -18.17
CA LEU A 371 -21.32 16.50 -18.49
C LEU A 371 -21.21 17.89 -19.12
N ILE A 372 -20.29 18.69 -18.59
CA ILE A 372 -19.85 19.95 -19.21
C ILE A 372 -18.33 19.90 -19.37
N VAL A 373 -17.85 20.08 -20.60
CA VAL A 373 -16.43 20.24 -20.91
C VAL A 373 -16.22 21.62 -21.50
N GLN A 374 -15.26 22.38 -20.96
CA GLN A 374 -14.86 23.67 -21.48
C GLN A 374 -13.36 23.66 -21.73
N ALA A 375 -12.90 24.24 -22.84
CA ALA A 375 -11.47 24.33 -23.13
C ALA A 375 -11.17 25.58 -23.97
N ASP A 376 -9.99 26.16 -23.75
CA ASP A 376 -9.43 27.21 -24.61
C ASP A 376 -8.60 26.56 -25.72
N VAL A 377 -9.02 26.81 -26.96
CA VAL A 377 -8.34 26.34 -28.17
C VAL A 377 -7.87 27.51 -29.02
N LYS A 378 -6.76 27.32 -29.74
CA LYS A 378 -6.27 28.32 -30.69
C LYS A 378 -6.66 27.90 -32.11
N ILE A 379 -7.54 28.67 -32.76
CA ILE A 379 -7.98 28.43 -34.14
C ILE A 379 -7.66 29.67 -34.97
N LEU A 380 -6.93 29.49 -36.07
CA LEU A 380 -6.53 30.56 -37.00
C LEU A 380 -5.86 31.76 -36.30
N GLY A 381 -5.09 31.52 -35.23
CA GLY A 381 -4.39 32.56 -34.48
C GLY A 381 -5.20 33.17 -33.32
N PHE A 382 -6.52 32.98 -33.29
CA PHE A 382 -7.39 33.48 -32.24
C PHE A 382 -7.59 32.45 -31.13
N ASN A 383 -7.62 32.92 -29.89
CA ASN A 383 -8.03 32.10 -28.76
C ASN A 383 -9.55 32.06 -28.71
N SER A 384 -10.14 30.88 -28.61
CA SER A 384 -11.58 30.71 -28.52
C SER A 384 -11.92 29.65 -27.51
N ARG A 385 -13.05 29.84 -26.82
CA ARG A 385 -13.56 28.87 -25.86
C ARG A 385 -14.50 27.91 -26.56
N VAL A 386 -14.24 26.62 -26.41
CA VAL A 386 -15.17 25.55 -26.81
C VAL A 386 -15.90 25.09 -25.57
N SER A 387 -17.20 24.83 -25.69
CA SER A 387 -17.98 24.13 -24.66
C SER A 387 -18.70 22.93 -25.27
N ILE A 388 -18.68 21.82 -24.57
CA ILE A 388 -19.37 20.57 -24.92
C ILE A 388 -20.31 20.26 -23.76
N TYR A 389 -21.58 20.02 -24.08
CA TYR A 389 -22.60 19.61 -23.13
C TYR A 389 -23.07 18.21 -23.52
N GLY A 390 -23.33 17.38 -22.53
CA GLY A 390 -23.74 16.01 -22.79
C GLY A 390 -24.11 15.25 -21.54
N LEU A 391 -24.25 13.94 -21.72
CA LEU A 391 -24.45 12.96 -20.66
C LEU A 391 -23.22 12.06 -20.61
N VAL A 392 -22.80 11.69 -19.41
CA VAL A 392 -21.75 10.68 -19.19
C VAL A 392 -22.32 9.53 -18.37
N ASN A 393 -22.03 8.31 -18.79
CA ASN A 393 -22.42 7.10 -18.10
C ASN A 393 -21.31 6.05 -18.20
N PHE A 394 -21.15 5.24 -17.16
CA PHE A 394 -20.23 4.10 -17.16
C PHE A 394 -21.01 2.80 -17.36
N ASN A 395 -20.69 2.06 -18.42
CA ASN A 395 -21.26 0.76 -18.70
C ASN A 395 -20.37 -0.35 -18.11
N GLU A 396 -20.70 -0.80 -16.89
CA GLU A 396 -19.97 -1.86 -16.19
C GLU A 396 -19.85 -3.16 -17.00
N SER A 397 -20.93 -3.57 -17.68
CA SER A 397 -20.97 -4.85 -18.42
C SER A 397 -19.98 -4.91 -19.58
N LYS A 398 -19.58 -3.75 -20.09
CA LYS A 398 -18.63 -3.62 -21.21
C LYS A 398 -17.31 -2.98 -20.80
N ASN A 399 -17.19 -2.53 -19.56
CA ASN A 399 -16.09 -1.68 -19.10
C ASN A 399 -15.87 -0.44 -19.98
N GLU A 400 -16.96 0.24 -20.37
CA GLU A 400 -16.93 1.35 -21.33
C GLU A 400 -17.49 2.64 -20.70
N LEU A 401 -16.77 3.76 -20.86
CA LEU A 401 -17.31 5.10 -20.60
C LEU A 401 -18.06 5.60 -21.84
N VAL A 402 -19.31 5.99 -21.67
CA VAL A 402 -20.19 6.46 -22.76
C VAL A 402 -20.51 7.93 -22.55
N ILE A 403 -20.13 8.77 -23.51
CA ILE A 403 -20.41 10.20 -23.52
C ILE A 403 -21.37 10.49 -24.68
N THR A 404 -22.56 10.99 -24.38
CA THR A 404 -23.54 11.44 -25.39
C THR A 404 -23.53 12.95 -25.46
N VAL A 405 -23.00 13.51 -26.53
CA VAL A 405 -22.98 14.96 -26.75
C VAL A 405 -24.36 15.42 -27.16
N THR A 406 -24.92 16.37 -26.41
CA THR A 406 -26.26 16.93 -26.64
C THR A 406 -26.18 18.30 -27.29
N ASP A 407 -25.20 19.12 -26.91
CA ASP A 407 -25.02 20.47 -27.43
C ASP A 407 -23.53 20.90 -27.44
N THR A 408 -23.19 21.87 -28.28
CA THR A 408 -21.84 22.41 -28.38
C THR A 408 -21.86 23.92 -28.60
N LYS A 409 -20.86 24.61 -28.05
CA LYS A 409 -20.53 26.00 -28.41
C LYS A 409 -19.12 25.99 -28.96
N LEU A 410 -19.01 26.12 -30.27
CA LEU A 410 -17.76 26.20 -31.00
C LEU A 410 -17.35 27.68 -31.17
N PRO A 411 -16.12 27.95 -31.63
CA PRO A 411 -15.65 29.30 -31.88
C PRO A 411 -16.58 30.07 -32.81
N LEU A 412 -16.64 31.40 -32.66
CA LEU A 412 -17.55 32.28 -33.41
C LEU A 412 -19.05 32.04 -33.13
N GLY A 413 -19.40 31.27 -32.09
CA GLY A 413 -20.78 31.06 -31.65
C GLY A 413 -21.51 29.96 -32.43
N PHE A 414 -20.83 29.19 -33.27
CA PHE A 414 -21.45 28.06 -33.97
C PHE A 414 -21.84 26.96 -32.98
N THR A 415 -23.06 26.43 -33.13
CA THR A 415 -23.54 25.27 -32.40
C THR A 415 -23.67 24.10 -33.37
N SER A 416 -22.75 23.13 -33.32
CA SER A 416 -22.76 21.99 -34.23
C SER A 416 -22.06 20.78 -33.60
N VAL A 417 -22.86 19.78 -33.24
CA VAL A 417 -22.36 18.50 -32.73
C VAL A 417 -21.59 17.74 -33.82
N SER A 418 -22.09 17.72 -35.06
CA SER A 418 -21.44 17.02 -36.17
C SER A 418 -20.06 17.59 -36.48
N MET A 419 -19.92 18.92 -36.46
CA MET A 419 -18.63 19.58 -36.66
C MET A 419 -17.66 19.29 -35.52
N LEU A 420 -18.11 19.33 -34.25
CA LEU A 420 -17.28 18.91 -33.11
C LEU A 420 -16.79 17.48 -33.30
N MET A 421 -17.70 16.54 -33.59
CA MET A 421 -17.38 15.12 -33.72
C MET A 421 -16.40 14.85 -34.88
N TYR A 422 -16.52 15.60 -35.98
CA TYR A 422 -15.53 15.55 -37.06
C TYR A 422 -14.12 15.89 -36.56
N PHE A 423 -13.97 16.95 -35.76
CA PHE A 423 -12.68 17.34 -35.19
C PHE A 423 -12.18 16.35 -34.13
N LEU A 424 -13.06 15.90 -33.21
CA LEU A 424 -12.68 14.92 -32.19
C LEU A 424 -12.19 13.62 -32.84
N LYS A 425 -12.92 13.09 -33.83
CA LYS A 425 -12.52 11.88 -34.56
C LYS A 425 -11.16 12.03 -35.26
N ARG A 426 -10.84 13.24 -35.74
CA ARG A 426 -9.56 13.53 -36.40
C ARG A 426 -8.41 13.72 -35.42
N SER A 427 -8.68 14.25 -34.22
CA SER A 427 -7.66 14.61 -33.24
C SER A 427 -7.42 13.54 -32.16
N LEU A 428 -8.46 12.81 -31.75
CA LEU A 428 -8.43 11.81 -30.68
C LEU A 428 -8.60 10.41 -31.29
N ILE A 429 -7.55 9.96 -31.97
CA ILE A 429 -7.49 8.63 -32.58
C ILE A 429 -6.86 7.66 -31.58
N SER A 430 -7.68 6.76 -31.04
CA SER A 430 -7.24 5.59 -30.26
C SER A 430 -8.08 4.38 -30.67
N LYS A 431 -7.50 3.18 -30.57
CA LYS A 431 -8.24 1.91 -30.74
C LYS A 431 -9.36 1.75 -29.71
N ASP A 432 -9.22 2.41 -28.57
CA ASP A 432 -10.14 2.33 -27.43
C ASP A 432 -11.27 3.36 -27.51
N ILE A 433 -11.19 4.32 -28.44
CA ILE A 433 -12.21 5.36 -28.61
C ILE A 433 -13.01 5.11 -29.89
N LYS A 434 -14.32 4.90 -29.74
CA LYS A 434 -15.28 4.74 -30.84
C LYS A 434 -16.20 5.94 -30.92
N TYR A 435 -16.52 6.34 -32.15
CA TYR A 435 -17.43 7.46 -32.44
C TYR A 435 -18.64 6.96 -33.22
N ASN A 436 -19.84 7.20 -32.72
CA ASN A 436 -21.09 6.90 -33.41
C ASN A 436 -22.05 8.09 -33.31
N LYS A 437 -22.20 8.85 -34.41
CA LYS A 437 -22.98 10.10 -34.46
C LYS A 437 -22.56 11.07 -33.35
N ASN A 438 -23.40 11.27 -32.34
CA ASN A 438 -23.18 12.13 -31.19
C ASN A 438 -22.71 11.37 -29.93
N VAL A 439 -22.39 10.08 -30.05
CA VAL A 439 -21.91 9.23 -28.96
C VAL A 439 -20.42 8.94 -29.10
N ILE A 440 -19.69 9.10 -28.01
CA ILE A 440 -18.29 8.71 -27.84
C ILE A 440 -18.26 7.56 -26.84
N THR A 441 -17.59 6.47 -27.18
CA THR A 441 -17.39 5.34 -26.28
C THR A 441 -15.89 5.14 -26.08
N ILE A 442 -15.46 5.04 -24.82
CA ILE A 442 -14.06 4.82 -24.43
C ILE A 442 -13.99 3.49 -23.68
N ALA A 443 -13.29 2.52 -24.23
CA ALA A 443 -12.99 1.26 -23.54
C ALA A 443 -11.92 1.52 -22.48
N MET A 444 -12.12 0.95 -21.28
CA MET A 444 -11.23 1.09 -20.13
C MET A 444 -10.46 -0.19 -19.83
#